data_AF-A0A661REE6-F1
#
_entry.id   AF-A0A661REE6-F1
#
_cell.length_a   1.000
_cell.length_b   1.000
_cell.length_c   1.000
_cell.angle_alpha   90.00
_cell.angle_beta   90.00
_cell.angle_gamma   90.00
#
_symmetry.space_group_name_H-M   'P 1'
#
loop_
_entity.id
_entity.type
_entity.pdbx_description
1 polymer ?
#
loop_
_entity_poly.entity_id
_entity_poly.type
_entity_poly.pdbx_seq_one_letter_code
_entity_poly.pdbx_strand_id
1 'polypeptide(L)'
;MLKSKITNCPHLKIVELYNSILGDALPKVKPELWKGTRRIRLVSRWKEDPGRQSLSWWNIYFNRIKSYPFLLGNNDRRWTADLDWILKSSNMAKILEGRYVEKKKRPLQPRSISEAQSMMNEDIARELNEIAERGETTTSKKNGNKTGPVCNSGMELEI
;
A
#
# COMPACT_ATOMS: atom_id res chain seq x y z
N MET A 1 6.73 -50.55 16.16
CA MET A 1 6.28 -49.47 15.26
C MET A 1 5.58 -48.40 16.09
N LEU A 2 6.23 -47.25 16.32
CA LEU A 2 5.61 -46.16 17.08
C LEU A 2 4.57 -45.46 16.20
N LYS A 3 3.29 -45.74 16.43
CA LYS A 3 2.18 -44.90 15.94
C LYS A 3 2.33 -43.52 16.60
N SER A 4 2.99 -42.59 15.93
CA SER A 4 3.10 -41.21 16.41
C SER A 4 1.69 -40.62 16.58
N LYS A 5 1.39 -40.12 17.78
CA LYS A 5 0.15 -39.38 18.07
C LYS A 5 -0.08 -38.36 16.97
N ILE A 6 -1.17 -38.52 16.22
CA ILE A 6 -1.64 -37.49 15.31
C ILE A 6 -1.97 -36.28 16.20
N THR A 7 -1.07 -35.30 16.26
CA THR A 7 -1.43 -33.96 16.70
C THR A 7 -2.52 -33.51 15.73
N ASN A 8 -3.76 -33.40 16.23
CA ASN A 8 -4.95 -33.29 15.40
C ASN A 8 -5.00 -31.90 14.77
N CYS A 9 -4.27 -31.72 13.66
CA CYS A 9 -4.24 -30.46 12.92
C CYS A 9 -5.68 -30.17 12.41
N PRO A 10 -6.30 -29.04 12.80
CA PRO A 10 -7.66 -28.70 12.45
C PRO A 10 -7.74 -28.16 11.02
N HIS A 11 -7.37 -28.99 10.04
CA HIS A 11 -7.14 -28.58 8.66
C HIS A 11 -8.38 -27.95 8.01
N LEU A 12 -9.59 -28.45 8.29
CA LEU A 12 -10.83 -27.85 7.77
C LEU A 12 -11.06 -26.44 8.33
N LYS A 13 -10.84 -26.24 9.63
CA LYS A 13 -10.96 -24.90 10.25
C LYS A 13 -9.96 -23.91 9.66
N ILE A 14 -8.74 -24.36 9.34
CA ILE A 14 -7.72 -23.53 8.69
C ILE A 14 -8.14 -23.18 7.24
N VAL A 15 -8.73 -24.13 6.52
CA VAL A 15 -9.27 -23.92 5.17
C VAL A 15 -10.46 -22.96 5.18
N GLU A 16 -11.39 -23.10 6.13
CA GLU A 16 -12.50 -22.18 6.34
C GLU A 16 -11.99 -20.77 6.65
N LEU A 17 -10.99 -20.65 7.52
CA LEU A 17 -10.35 -19.38 7.86
C LEU A 17 -9.68 -18.74 6.65
N TYR A 18 -8.97 -19.52 5.82
CA TYR A 18 -8.41 -19.05 4.55
C TYR A 18 -9.51 -18.49 3.65
N ASN A 19 -10.59 -19.26 3.42
CA ASN A 19 -11.70 -18.84 2.58
C ASN A 19 -12.40 -17.59 3.11
N SER A 20 -12.53 -17.45 4.44
CA SER A 20 -13.15 -16.28 5.07
C SER A 20 -12.31 -15.01 4.93
N ILE A 21 -10.99 -15.10 5.03
CA ILE A 21 -10.12 -13.91 5.03
C ILE A 21 -9.75 -13.49 3.60
N LEU A 22 -9.48 -14.48 2.74
CA LEU A 22 -8.87 -14.28 1.42
C LEU A 22 -9.79 -14.67 0.27
N GLY A 23 -10.93 -15.32 0.52
CA GLY A 23 -11.77 -15.89 -0.54
C GLY A 23 -12.46 -14.89 -1.45
N ASP A 24 -12.50 -13.60 -1.08
CA ASP A 24 -13.00 -12.54 -1.96
C ASP A 24 -11.94 -12.06 -2.97
N ALA A 25 -10.66 -12.34 -2.71
CA ALA A 25 -9.54 -11.92 -3.55
C ALA A 25 -8.80 -13.11 -4.22
N LEU A 26 -8.80 -14.28 -3.58
CA LEU A 26 -8.10 -15.49 -4.04
C LEU A 26 -9.07 -16.65 -4.27
N PRO A 27 -8.69 -17.66 -5.09
CA PRO A 27 -9.53 -18.83 -5.33
C PRO A 27 -9.93 -19.57 -4.04
N LYS A 28 -11.23 -19.67 -3.78
CA LYS A 28 -11.76 -20.42 -2.62
C LYS A 28 -11.43 -21.90 -2.73
N VAL A 29 -11.02 -22.49 -1.60
CA VAL A 29 -10.83 -23.93 -1.47
C VAL A 29 -12.18 -24.59 -1.23
N LYS A 30 -12.51 -25.55 -2.08
CA LYS A 30 -13.67 -26.43 -1.94
C LYS A 30 -13.38 -27.54 -0.92
N PRO A 31 -14.04 -27.56 0.27
CA PRO A 31 -13.77 -28.56 1.31
C PRO A 31 -13.93 -30.01 0.83
N GLU A 32 -14.86 -30.27 -0.09
CA GLU A 32 -15.13 -31.56 -0.71
C GLU A 32 -13.95 -32.08 -1.57
N LEU A 33 -13.12 -31.16 -2.10
CA LEU A 33 -11.91 -31.48 -2.85
C LEU A 33 -10.64 -31.42 -1.99
N TRP A 34 -10.76 -31.14 -0.69
CA TRP A 34 -9.62 -31.04 0.22
C TRP A 34 -9.14 -32.44 0.63
N LYS A 35 -8.21 -33.04 -0.12
CA LYS A 35 -7.71 -34.41 0.09
C LYS A 35 -6.24 -34.60 -0.28
N GLY A 36 -5.68 -35.76 0.07
CA GLY A 36 -4.36 -36.22 -0.37
C GLY A 36 -3.20 -35.30 0.03
N THR A 37 -2.35 -34.99 -0.95
CA THR A 37 -1.10 -34.22 -0.78
C THR A 37 -1.32 -32.81 -0.19
N ARG A 38 -2.48 -32.19 -0.45
CA ARG A 38 -2.84 -30.87 0.10
C ARG A 38 -2.95 -30.91 1.64
N ARG A 39 -3.61 -31.94 2.19
CA ARG A 39 -3.72 -32.17 3.64
C ARG A 39 -2.35 -32.40 4.26
N ILE A 40 -1.54 -33.25 3.63
CA ILE A 40 -0.18 -33.59 4.11
C ILE A 40 0.69 -32.32 4.17
N ARG A 41 0.61 -31.45 3.16
CA ARG A 41 1.37 -30.20 3.11
C ARG A 41 0.97 -29.26 4.26
N LEU A 42 -0.33 -29.09 4.51
CA LEU A 42 -0.82 -28.26 5.61
C LEU A 42 -0.37 -28.84 6.97
N VAL A 43 -0.50 -30.15 7.18
CA VAL A 43 -0.03 -30.83 8.40
C VAL A 43 1.48 -30.67 8.58
N SER A 44 2.26 -30.72 7.50
CA SER A 44 3.70 -30.43 7.54
C SER A 44 3.95 -29.00 8.03
N ARG A 45 3.26 -27.98 7.47
CA ARG A 45 3.41 -26.58 7.93
C ARG A 45 3.03 -26.40 9.40
N TRP A 46 1.98 -27.11 9.86
CA TRP A 46 1.50 -27.11 11.24
C TRP A 46 2.54 -27.68 12.21
N LYS A 47 3.22 -28.78 11.82
CA LYS A 47 4.17 -29.49 12.69
C LYS A 47 5.55 -28.83 12.76
N GLU A 48 5.90 -27.97 11.81
CA GLU A 48 7.22 -27.32 11.75
C GLU A 48 7.51 -26.37 12.91
N ASP A 49 6.49 -25.80 13.53
CA ASP A 49 6.65 -24.78 14.56
C ASP A 49 5.49 -24.88 15.56
N PRO A 50 5.75 -25.06 16.88
CA PRO A 50 4.71 -25.07 17.91
C PRO A 50 3.79 -23.84 17.88
N GLY A 51 4.31 -22.65 17.53
CA GLY A 51 3.52 -21.42 17.44
C GLY A 51 2.44 -21.46 16.35
N ARG A 52 2.66 -22.26 15.29
CA ARG A 52 1.69 -22.48 14.20
C ARG A 52 0.54 -23.40 14.60
N GLN A 53 0.63 -24.04 15.76
CA GLN A 53 -0.39 -24.98 16.23
C GLN A 53 -1.59 -24.27 16.90
N SER A 54 -1.95 -23.09 16.40
CA SER A 54 -3.08 -22.29 16.87
C SER A 54 -3.80 -21.63 15.69
N LEU A 55 -5.14 -21.57 15.72
CA LEU A 55 -5.90 -20.87 14.67
C LEU A 55 -5.59 -19.37 14.63
N SER A 56 -5.23 -18.77 15.78
CA SER A 56 -4.82 -17.36 15.87
C SER A 56 -3.59 -17.07 15.00
N TRP A 57 -2.58 -17.95 15.01
CA TRP A 57 -1.41 -17.79 14.16
C TRP A 57 -1.77 -17.80 12.67
N TRP A 58 -2.65 -18.73 12.25
CA TRP A 58 -3.12 -18.80 10.86
C TRP A 58 -3.96 -17.58 10.47
N ASN A 59 -4.76 -17.05 11.40
CA ASN A 59 -5.50 -15.81 11.19
C ASN A 59 -4.54 -14.64 10.91
N ILE A 60 -3.51 -14.47 11.72
CA ILE A 60 -2.48 -13.43 11.53
C ILE A 60 -1.76 -13.64 10.19
N TYR A 61 -1.37 -14.88 9.89
CA TYR A 61 -0.67 -15.23 8.66
C TYR A 61 -1.49 -14.92 7.40
N PHE A 62 -2.78 -15.26 7.37
CA PHE A 62 -3.65 -14.95 6.23
C PHE A 62 -3.94 -13.45 6.12
N ASN A 63 -4.10 -12.72 7.24
CA ASN A 63 -4.23 -11.26 7.20
C ASN A 63 -2.94 -10.59 6.68
N ARG A 64 -1.77 -11.14 6.99
CA ARG A 64 -0.49 -10.68 6.43
C ARG A 64 -0.42 -10.91 4.91
N ILE A 65 -0.98 -12.00 4.40
CA ILE A 65 -1.08 -12.21 2.94
C ILE A 65 -2.03 -11.18 2.32
N LYS A 66 -3.14 -10.87 3.00
CA LYS A 66 -4.10 -9.86 2.56
C LYS A 66 -3.47 -8.45 2.41
N SER A 67 -2.41 -8.15 3.16
CA SER A 67 -1.68 -6.88 3.04
C SER A 67 -0.66 -6.84 1.89
N TYR A 68 -0.54 -7.88 1.07
CA TYR A 68 0.41 -7.92 -0.05
C TYR A 68 -0.31 -7.87 -1.40
N PRO A 69 -0.49 -6.68 -2.02
CA PRO A 69 -1.25 -6.51 -3.25
C PRO A 69 -0.77 -7.42 -4.39
N PHE A 70 0.55 -7.61 -4.51
CA PHE A 70 1.15 -8.49 -5.51
C PHE A 70 0.59 -9.93 -5.46
N LEU A 71 0.38 -10.48 -4.26
CA LEU A 71 -0.15 -11.84 -4.09
C LEU A 71 -1.64 -11.93 -4.43
N LEU A 72 -2.35 -10.80 -4.38
CA LEU A 72 -3.79 -10.68 -4.64
C LEU A 72 -4.12 -10.30 -6.10
N GLY A 73 -3.15 -10.35 -7.02
CA GLY A 73 -3.39 -10.01 -8.42
C GLY A 73 -3.13 -8.55 -8.78
N ASN A 74 -2.71 -7.70 -7.84
CA ASN A 74 -2.24 -6.35 -8.16
C ASN A 74 -0.79 -6.40 -8.66
N ASN A 75 -0.64 -6.90 -9.88
CA ASN A 75 0.59 -6.97 -10.64
C ASN A 75 0.25 -6.96 -12.14
N ASP A 76 1.24 -6.68 -12.99
CA ASP A 76 1.06 -6.50 -14.44
C ASP A 76 0.41 -7.71 -15.14
N ARG A 77 0.56 -8.90 -14.55
CA ARG A 77 0.08 -10.17 -15.12
C ARG A 77 -1.21 -10.67 -14.49
N ARG A 78 -1.81 -9.91 -13.57
CA ARG A 78 -2.98 -10.32 -12.76
C ARG A 78 -2.81 -11.70 -12.10
N TRP A 79 -1.57 -12.07 -11.79
CA TRP A 79 -1.27 -13.35 -11.16
C TRP A 79 -1.70 -13.34 -9.69
N THR A 80 -2.43 -14.37 -9.26
CA THR A 80 -2.91 -14.51 -7.87
C THR A 80 -2.33 -15.77 -7.22
N ALA A 81 -2.02 -15.71 -5.94
CA ALA A 81 -1.67 -16.90 -5.16
C ALA A 81 -2.91 -17.75 -4.84
N ASP A 82 -2.73 -19.06 -4.65
CA ASP A 82 -3.74 -19.96 -4.10
C ASP A 82 -3.23 -20.60 -2.80
N LEU A 83 -4.11 -21.30 -2.06
CA LEU A 83 -3.72 -21.96 -0.82
C LEU A 83 -2.58 -22.99 -1.05
N ASP A 84 -2.55 -23.67 -2.19
CA ASP A 84 -1.52 -24.67 -2.48
C ASP A 84 -0.14 -24.06 -2.64
N TRP A 85 -0.06 -22.90 -3.30
CA TRP A 85 1.14 -22.10 -3.48
C TRP A 85 1.59 -21.51 -2.15
N ILE A 86 0.67 -20.99 -1.34
CA ILE A 86 0.94 -20.42 0.00
C ILE A 86 1.51 -21.48 0.95
N LEU A 87 1.03 -22.72 0.86
CA LEU A 87 1.46 -23.82 1.73
C LEU A 87 2.81 -24.43 1.33
N LYS A 88 3.40 -24.06 0.19
CA LYS A 88 4.77 -24.50 -0.16
C LYS A 88 5.75 -23.89 0.83
N SER A 89 6.70 -24.71 1.33
CA SER A 89 7.69 -24.30 2.33
C SER A 89 8.44 -23.03 1.96
N SER A 90 8.98 -23.01 0.74
CA SER A 90 9.73 -21.87 0.20
C SER A 90 8.90 -20.61 0.06
N ASN A 91 7.61 -20.71 -0.26
CA ASN A 91 6.75 -19.55 -0.42
C ASN A 91 6.27 -19.01 0.93
N MET A 92 5.94 -19.89 1.89
CA MET A 92 5.65 -19.49 3.26
C MET A 92 6.83 -18.73 3.87
N ALA A 93 8.07 -19.19 3.66
CA ALA A 93 9.26 -18.45 4.08
C ALA A 93 9.31 -17.05 3.47
N LYS A 94 9.12 -16.91 2.15
CA LYS A 94 9.10 -15.59 1.48
C LYS A 94 8.03 -14.64 2.05
N ILE A 95 6.85 -15.16 2.37
CA ILE A 95 5.75 -14.39 2.97
C ILE A 95 6.13 -13.91 4.38
N LEU A 96 6.68 -14.80 5.20
CA LEU A 96 7.09 -14.52 6.58
C LEU A 96 8.30 -13.56 6.63
N GLU A 97 9.22 -13.68 5.68
CA GLU A 97 10.37 -12.77 5.47
C GLU A 97 9.95 -11.40 4.93
N GLY A 98 8.68 -11.22 4.52
CA GLY A 98 8.21 -9.93 4.00
C GLY A 98 8.69 -9.61 2.59
N ARG A 99 9.01 -10.60 1.76
CA ARG A 99 9.50 -10.37 0.38
C ARG A 99 8.50 -9.65 -0.53
N TYR A 100 7.23 -9.60 -0.13
CA TYR A 100 6.13 -8.98 -0.86
C TYR A 100 5.67 -7.66 -0.25
N VAL A 101 6.40 -7.12 0.74
CA VAL A 101 6.19 -5.76 1.21
C VAL A 101 6.43 -4.81 0.04
N GLU A 102 5.45 -3.97 -0.25
CA GLU A 102 5.58 -2.95 -1.28
C GLU A 102 6.68 -1.97 -0.87
N LYS A 103 7.74 -1.91 -1.68
CA LYS A 103 8.78 -0.92 -1.50
C LYS A 103 8.22 0.39 -2.03
N LYS A 104 8.14 1.42 -1.18
CA LYS A 104 7.82 2.78 -1.63
C LYS A 104 8.73 3.09 -2.81
N LYS A 105 8.14 3.41 -3.96
CA LYS A 105 8.92 3.96 -5.07
C LYS A 105 9.63 5.19 -4.51
N ARG A 106 10.96 5.22 -4.61
CA ARG A 106 11.66 6.49 -4.42
C ARG A 106 11.00 7.48 -5.38
N PRO A 107 10.71 8.72 -4.93
CA PRO A 107 10.23 9.74 -5.86
C PRO A 107 11.17 9.73 -7.07
N LEU A 108 10.59 9.79 -8.28
CA LEU A 108 11.36 9.86 -9.51
C LEU A 108 12.31 11.05 -9.33
N GLN A 109 13.60 10.76 -9.18
CA GLN A 109 14.61 11.81 -9.13
C GLN A 109 14.77 12.30 -10.58
N PRO A 110 14.83 13.62 -10.80
CA PRO A 110 15.08 14.15 -12.14
C PRO A 110 16.40 13.59 -12.67
N ARG A 111 16.42 13.17 -13.94
CA ARG A 111 17.59 12.52 -14.55
C ARG A 111 18.64 13.54 -14.97
N SER A 112 18.25 14.82 -15.06
CA SER A 112 19.12 15.95 -15.37
C SER A 112 18.74 17.19 -14.55
N ILE A 113 19.65 18.16 -14.50
CA ILE A 113 19.39 19.48 -13.89
C ILE A 113 18.23 20.19 -14.60
N SER A 114 18.13 20.07 -15.93
CA SER A 114 17.05 20.69 -16.70
C SER A 114 15.68 20.08 -16.38
N GLU A 115 15.60 18.76 -16.21
CA GLU A 115 14.37 18.09 -15.76
C GLU A 115 13.98 18.56 -14.36
N ALA A 116 14.94 18.70 -13.45
CA ALA A 116 14.71 19.20 -12.09
C ALA A 116 14.15 20.64 -12.10
N GLN A 117 14.76 21.51 -12.92
CA GLN A 117 14.32 22.89 -13.09
C GLN A 117 12.92 22.97 -13.69
N SER A 118 12.60 22.14 -14.69
CA SER A 118 11.25 22.10 -15.28
C SER A 118 10.19 21.71 -14.25
N MET A 119 10.45 20.66 -13.47
CA MET A 119 9.54 20.22 -12.41
C MET A 119 9.31 21.32 -11.36
N MET A 120 10.38 22.00 -10.95
CA MET A 120 10.28 23.11 -10.00
C MET A 120 9.51 24.31 -10.58
N ASN A 121 9.74 24.63 -11.85
CA ASN A 121 9.03 25.71 -12.53
C ASN A 121 7.52 25.41 -12.65
N GLU A 122 7.14 24.17 -12.92
CA GLU A 122 5.74 23.73 -12.97
C GLU A 122 5.06 23.81 -11.59
N ASP A 123 5.75 23.39 -10.53
CA ASP A 123 5.22 23.49 -9.16
C ASP A 123 5.06 24.95 -8.73
N ILE A 124 6.03 25.82 -9.04
CA ILE A 124 5.93 27.27 -8.84
C ILE A 124 4.73 27.83 -9.62
N ALA A 125 4.57 27.45 -10.89
CA ALA A 125 3.44 27.91 -11.71
C ALA A 125 2.08 27.48 -11.14
N ARG A 126 1.98 26.26 -10.58
CA ARG A 126 0.77 25.78 -9.91
C ARG A 126 0.47 26.61 -8.66
N GLU A 127 1.47 26.87 -7.83
CA GLU A 127 1.30 27.68 -6.63
C GLU A 127 0.87 29.12 -6.96
N LEU A 128 1.46 29.73 -8.00
CA LEU A 128 1.05 31.05 -8.49
C LEU A 128 -0.40 31.06 -8.99
N ASN A 129 -0.84 30.02 -9.71
CA ASN A 129 -2.22 29.90 -10.17
C ASN A 129 -3.21 29.77 -9.01
N GLU A 130 -2.87 28.96 -7.99
CA GLU A 130 -3.70 28.87 -6.79
C GLU A 130 -3.76 30.18 -6.00
N ILE A 131 -2.67 30.95 -5.94
CA ILE A 131 -2.66 32.29 -5.33
C ILE A 131 -3.56 33.24 -6.11
N ALA A 132 -3.51 33.21 -7.44
CA ALA A 132 -4.37 34.03 -8.30
C ALA A 132 -5.85 33.70 -8.07
N GLU A 133 -6.21 32.41 -8.04
CA GLU A 133 -7.57 31.95 -7.76
C GLU A 133 -8.05 32.33 -6.35
N ARG A 134 -7.16 32.30 -5.35
CA ARG A 134 -7.46 32.77 -3.99
C ARG A 134 -7.66 34.29 -3.93
N GLY A 135 -6.93 35.05 -4.75
CA GLY A 135 -6.99 36.51 -4.84
C GLY A 135 -8.32 37.06 -5.37
N GLU A 136 -9.07 36.28 -6.14
CA GLU A 136 -10.37 36.69 -6.70
C GLU A 136 -11.51 36.79 -5.65
N THR A 137 -11.31 36.28 -4.43
CA THR A 137 -12.34 36.29 -3.37
C THR A 137 -12.37 37.55 -2.50
N THR A 138 -11.52 38.56 -2.75
CA THR A 138 -11.48 39.80 -1.95
C THR A 138 -11.63 41.09 -2.77
N THR A 139 -12.66 41.18 -3.62
CA THR A 139 -13.13 42.50 -4.10
C THR A 139 -14.43 42.89 -3.39
N SER A 140 -14.34 43.51 -2.22
CA SER A 140 -15.36 44.46 -1.75
C SER A 140 -14.89 45.33 -0.57
N LYS A 141 -14.39 46.54 -0.85
CA LYS A 141 -14.96 47.77 -0.29
C LYS A 141 -14.37 49.00 -0.95
N LYS A 142 -15.26 49.75 -1.60
CA LYS A 142 -15.14 51.18 -1.90
C LYS A 142 -14.57 51.92 -0.69
N ASN A 143 -13.70 52.89 -0.94
CA ASN A 143 -13.72 54.17 -0.23
C ASN A 143 -13.18 55.25 -1.17
N GLY A 144 -14.09 56.07 -1.68
CA GLY A 144 -13.72 57.39 -2.18
C GLY A 144 -13.62 58.36 -1.00
N ASN A 145 -12.66 59.28 -1.06
CA ASN A 145 -12.96 60.70 -0.93
C ASN A 145 -11.72 61.59 -1.12
N LYS A 146 -11.92 62.58 -2.00
CA LYS A 146 -11.61 64.02 -1.84
C LYS A 146 -10.15 64.48 -1.88
N THR A 147 -9.82 65.01 -3.06
CA THR A 147 -9.17 66.31 -3.36
C THR A 147 -8.84 67.23 -2.17
N GLY A 148 -7.59 67.70 -2.13
CA GLY A 148 -7.04 68.85 -1.38
C GLY A 148 -5.60 69.15 -1.84
N PRO A 149 -5.09 70.39 -1.74
CA PRO A 149 -4.48 71.08 -2.88
C PRO A 149 -2.96 70.93 -3.06
N VAL A 150 -2.56 71.22 -4.30
CA VAL A 150 -1.20 71.42 -4.79
C VAL A 150 -0.57 72.67 -4.17
N CYS A 151 0.64 72.55 -3.64
CA CYS A 151 1.62 73.64 -3.58
C CYS A 151 2.96 73.13 -4.11
N ASN A 152 3.46 73.82 -5.14
CA ASN A 152 4.74 73.60 -5.80
C ASN A 152 5.69 74.73 -5.39
N SER A 153 6.84 74.38 -4.82
CA SER A 153 8.06 75.20 -4.73
C SER A 153 9.19 74.21 -4.42
N GLY A 154 10.20 73.94 -5.24
CA GLY A 154 11.04 74.90 -5.98
C GLY A 154 12.41 74.95 -5.28
N MET A 155 13.48 74.74 -6.06
CA MET A 155 14.93 74.82 -5.74
C MET A 155 15.58 73.61 -5.06
N GLU A 156 16.83 73.22 -5.31
CA GLU A 156 17.82 73.40 -6.38
C GLU A 156 19.01 72.49 -6.01
N LEU A 157 19.97 72.33 -6.92
CA LEU A 157 21.14 71.45 -6.94
C LEU A 157 22.23 71.71 -5.86
N GLU A 158 23.26 70.86 -5.91
CA GLU A 158 24.57 70.85 -5.23
C GLU A 158 24.59 70.07 -3.90
N ILE A 159 25.46 69.07 -3.70
CA ILE A 159 26.90 68.95 -4.02
C ILE A 159 27.23 67.54 -4.54
#